data_AF-A0A0D9VDQ7-F1
#
_entry.id   AF-A0A0D9VDQ7-F1
#
_cell.length_a   1.000
_cell.length_b   1.000
_cell.length_c   1.000
_cell.angle_alpha   90.00
_cell.angle_beta   90.00
_cell.angle_gamma   90.00
#
_symmetry.space_group_name_H-M   'P 1'
#
loop_
_entity.id
_entity.type
_entity.pdbx_description
1 polymer ?
#
loop_
_entity_poly.entity_id
_entity_poly.type
_entity_poly.pdbx_seq_one_letter_code
_entity_poly.pdbx_strand_id
1 'polypeptide(L)'
;MDPSSSGSGGNSLPSQSSTDGGKRRVCYFYDPEMGNYYYGRDHPMKPHRIRMTHELLHGYGLLSDPRRMRVLTTPYIARPRDLCRYHADDYVSFLRFVTPEVLPLAKVSRTLRRFNLNADCPVFDGLYQYCQSYAGASLAAAATLNGGGHDIAINWSGGLHHAKKGEASGFCYVNDIVLAILELLKVHEAREVKRRIAGLGREEGGCWWADIGSGDLTFK
;
A
#
# COMPACT_ATOMS: atom_id res chain seq x y z
N MET A 1 -17.57 22.01 40.88
CA MET A 1 -17.20 20.77 40.18
C MET A 1 -17.30 21.07 38.70
N ASP A 2 -16.15 21.19 38.02
CA ASP A 2 -16.06 21.70 36.66
C ASP A 2 -16.59 20.68 35.63
N PRO A 3 -17.43 21.09 34.66
CA PRO A 3 -17.97 20.24 33.61
C PRO A 3 -17.16 20.41 32.32
N SER A 4 -15.97 19.81 32.21
CA SER A 4 -15.25 19.77 30.93
C SER A 4 -14.15 18.70 30.88
N SER A 5 -14.52 17.47 30.53
CA SER A 5 -13.57 16.56 29.87
C SER A 5 -14.28 15.83 28.73
N SER A 6 -14.34 16.52 27.59
CA SER A 6 -14.69 15.90 26.30
C SER A 6 -13.81 14.67 26.08
N GLY A 7 -14.44 13.49 26.10
CA GLY A 7 -13.77 12.21 25.91
C GLY A 7 -12.95 12.20 24.62
N SER A 8 -11.68 11.86 24.76
CA SER A 8 -10.70 11.57 23.69
C SER A 8 -11.34 10.81 22.52
N GLY A 9 -11.46 11.49 21.38
CA GLY A 9 -12.19 11.04 20.17
C GLY A 9 -11.48 9.97 19.34
N GLY A 10 -10.84 9.00 20.00
CA GLY A 10 -10.16 7.87 19.36
C GLY A 10 -11.00 6.61 19.31
N ASN A 11 -10.70 5.75 18.35
CA ASN A 11 -11.44 4.53 18.04
C ASN A 11 -10.73 3.24 18.48
N SER A 12 -9.46 3.27 18.89
CA SER A 12 -8.75 2.05 19.28
C SER A 12 -9.16 1.54 20.66
N LEU A 13 -8.89 0.26 20.93
CA LEU A 13 -8.79 -0.23 22.30
C LEU A 13 -7.65 0.50 23.03
N PRO A 14 -7.72 0.68 24.37
CA PRO A 14 -6.59 1.19 25.15
C PRO A 14 -5.38 0.28 24.94
N SER A 15 -4.27 0.81 24.44
CA SER A 15 -3.05 0.02 24.25
C SER A 15 -2.14 0.16 25.46
N GLN A 16 -1.71 -0.97 26.03
CA GLN A 16 -0.65 -0.99 27.05
C GLN A 16 0.73 -0.59 26.48
N SER A 17 0.89 -0.62 25.14
CA SER A 17 2.12 -0.20 24.46
C SER A 17 2.16 1.29 24.09
N SER A 18 1.04 2.01 24.19
CA SER A 18 1.02 3.46 24.04
C SER A 18 1.25 4.12 25.39
N THR A 19 2.39 4.78 25.55
CA THR A 19 2.82 5.42 26.80
C THR A 19 1.89 6.53 27.28
N ASP A 20 0.97 7.01 26.44
CA ASP A 20 -0.01 8.05 26.74
C ASP A 20 -1.43 7.52 27.03
N GLY A 21 -1.67 6.20 26.93
CA GLY A 21 -2.96 5.56 27.26
C GLY A 21 -4.16 6.02 26.41
N GLY A 22 -3.92 6.82 25.37
CA GLY A 22 -4.96 7.45 24.56
C GLY A 22 -5.54 6.52 23.50
N LYS A 23 -6.86 6.57 23.31
CA LYS A 23 -7.50 5.93 22.15
C LYS A 23 -7.00 6.60 20.86
N ARG A 24 -6.77 5.82 19.81
CA ARG A 24 -6.30 6.28 18.50
C ARG A 24 -7.40 6.19 17.46
N ARG A 25 -7.52 7.18 16.59
CA ARG A 25 -8.43 7.16 15.43
C ARG A 25 -7.84 6.28 14.35
N VAL A 26 -8.41 5.09 14.17
CA VAL A 26 -7.97 4.11 13.17
C VAL A 26 -8.88 4.14 11.95
N CYS A 27 -8.29 4.28 10.76
CA CYS A 27 -8.97 4.01 9.50
C CYS A 27 -8.37 2.80 8.78
N TYR A 28 -9.21 2.10 8.03
CA TYR A 28 -8.86 0.91 7.27
C TYR A 28 -9.35 1.04 5.84
N PHE A 29 -8.44 0.88 4.88
CA PHE A 29 -8.72 0.96 3.46
C PHE A 29 -8.97 -0.43 2.87
N TYR A 30 -10.10 -0.56 2.17
CA TYR A 30 -10.50 -1.82 1.55
C TYR A 30 -11.19 -1.56 0.21
N ASP A 31 -10.76 -2.31 -0.80
CA ASP A 31 -11.42 -2.41 -2.10
C ASP A 31 -12.02 -3.84 -2.23
N PRO A 32 -13.35 -3.98 -2.35
CA PRO A 32 -14.00 -5.27 -2.55
C PRO A 32 -13.49 -6.07 -3.75
N GLU A 33 -13.01 -5.40 -4.80
CA GLU A 33 -12.50 -6.05 -6.02
C GLU A 33 -11.11 -6.64 -5.83
N MET A 34 -10.37 -6.22 -4.81
CA MET A 34 -9.00 -6.66 -4.55
C MET A 34 -8.88 -8.19 -4.42
N GLY A 35 -9.91 -8.83 -3.87
CA GLY A 35 -9.94 -10.29 -3.69
C GLY A 35 -10.20 -11.09 -4.96
N ASN A 36 -10.58 -10.42 -6.06
CA ASN A 36 -10.98 -11.06 -7.32
C ASN A 36 -9.80 -11.20 -8.30
N TYR A 37 -8.71 -10.46 -8.11
CA TYR A 37 -7.52 -10.57 -8.96
C TYR A 37 -6.81 -11.92 -8.78
N TYR A 38 -6.31 -12.47 -9.88
CA TYR A 38 -5.78 -13.83 -9.95
C TYR A 38 -4.46 -13.87 -10.70
N TYR A 39 -3.36 -14.13 -9.97
CA TYR A 39 -2.01 -14.22 -10.53
C TYR A 39 -1.79 -15.46 -11.41
N GLY A 40 -2.66 -16.48 -11.31
CA GLY A 40 -2.52 -17.76 -12.01
C GLY A 40 -2.67 -18.97 -11.10
N ARG A 41 -2.83 -20.16 -11.73
CA ARG A 41 -3.16 -21.43 -11.07
C ARG A 41 -2.19 -21.77 -9.95
N ASP A 42 -0.91 -21.85 -10.30
CA ASP A 42 0.12 -22.35 -9.38
C ASP A 42 0.91 -21.22 -8.70
N HIS A 43 0.50 -19.96 -8.92
CA HIS A 43 1.19 -18.81 -8.36
C HIS A 43 0.88 -18.64 -6.86
N PRO A 44 1.88 -18.44 -5.97
CA PRO A 44 1.67 -18.41 -4.52
C PRO A 44 0.97 -17.13 -4.02
N MET A 45 1.12 -16.01 -4.72
CA MET A 45 0.38 -14.78 -4.40
C MET A 45 -1.12 -14.97 -4.69
N LYS A 46 -1.94 -14.96 -3.64
CA LYS A 46 -3.40 -15.05 -3.71
C LYS A 46 -4.04 -13.77 -3.12
N PRO A 47 -4.38 -12.75 -3.93
CA PRO A 47 -5.04 -11.53 -3.45
C PRO A 47 -6.32 -11.77 -2.63
N HIS A 48 -6.98 -12.90 -2.85
CA HIS A 48 -8.11 -13.37 -2.05
C HIS A 48 -7.89 -13.33 -0.52
N ARG A 49 -6.64 -13.48 -0.04
CA ARG A 49 -6.30 -13.35 1.38
C ARG A 49 -6.77 -12.02 1.99
N ILE A 50 -6.80 -10.94 1.20
CA ILE A 50 -7.23 -9.61 1.64
C ILE A 50 -8.74 -9.60 1.92
N ARG A 51 -9.53 -10.28 1.09
CA ARG A 51 -10.96 -10.48 1.32
C ARG A 51 -11.21 -11.33 2.55
N MET A 52 -10.45 -12.42 2.74
CA MET A 52 -10.54 -13.23 3.96
C MET A 52 -10.27 -12.41 5.22
N THR A 53 -9.23 -11.58 5.22
CA THR A 53 -8.94 -10.66 6.33
C THR A 53 -10.10 -9.70 6.58
N HIS A 54 -10.68 -9.11 5.54
CA HIS A 54 -11.83 -8.22 5.66
C HIS A 54 -13.03 -8.92 6.33
N GLU A 55 -13.39 -10.12 5.86
CA GLU A 55 -14.50 -10.91 6.42
C GLU A 55 -14.25 -11.30 7.88
N LEU A 56 -13.01 -11.64 8.24
CA LEU A 56 -12.64 -11.91 9.64
C LEU A 56 -12.82 -10.66 10.51
N LEU A 57 -12.31 -9.51 10.06
CA LEU A 57 -12.48 -8.25 10.79
C LEU A 57 -13.97 -7.90 10.98
N HIS A 58 -14.80 -8.16 9.97
CA HIS A 58 -16.24 -7.99 10.05
C HIS A 58 -16.87 -8.98 11.05
N GLY A 59 -16.54 -10.27 10.98
CA GLY A 59 -17.04 -11.31 11.88
C GLY A 59 -16.66 -11.07 13.35
N TYR A 60 -15.50 -10.48 13.62
CA TYR A 60 -15.11 -10.04 14.97
C TYR A 60 -15.76 -8.71 15.42
N GLY A 61 -16.62 -8.11 14.61
CA GLY A 61 -17.32 -6.87 14.92
C GLY A 61 -16.42 -5.63 14.95
N LEU A 62 -15.20 -5.70 14.37
CA LEU A 62 -14.27 -4.58 14.33
C LEU A 62 -14.68 -3.51 13.31
N LEU A 63 -15.43 -3.92 12.28
CA LEU A 63 -15.94 -3.02 11.24
C LEU A 63 -17.34 -2.50 11.54
N SER A 64 -18.06 -3.13 12.49
CA SER A 64 -19.47 -2.84 12.78
C SER A 64 -19.66 -1.59 13.64
N ASP A 65 -18.64 -1.19 14.41
CA ASP A 65 -18.64 0.05 15.19
C ASP A 65 -17.60 1.02 14.59
N PRO A 66 -18.01 2.14 13.98
CA PRO A 66 -17.07 3.12 13.44
C PRO A 66 -16.20 3.77 14.52
N ARG A 67 -16.55 3.61 15.81
CA ARG A 67 -15.72 3.97 16.96
C ARG A 67 -14.66 2.92 17.29
N ARG A 68 -14.54 1.85 16.50
CA ARG A 68 -13.45 0.84 16.62
C ARG A 68 -12.47 0.98 15.46
N MET A 69 -12.99 0.92 14.25
CA MET A 69 -12.20 1.12 13.04
C MET A 69 -13.11 1.68 11.94
N ARG A 70 -12.77 2.84 11.41
CA ARG A 70 -13.52 3.43 10.31
C ARG A 70 -13.07 2.78 9.00
N VAL A 71 -13.94 1.99 8.39
CA VAL A 71 -13.70 1.48 7.04
C VAL A 71 -13.86 2.63 6.06
N LEU A 72 -12.81 2.87 5.28
CA LEU A 72 -12.81 3.77 4.15
C LEU A 72 -12.72 2.88 2.91
N THR A 73 -13.84 2.70 2.22
CA THR A 73 -13.83 2.05 0.91
C THR A 73 -12.91 2.85 0.01
N THR A 74 -11.91 2.22 -0.60
CA THR A 74 -10.85 2.92 -1.34
C THR A 74 -11.44 3.69 -2.53
N PRO A 75 -11.64 5.02 -2.46
CA PRO A 75 -12.23 5.76 -3.56
C PRO A 75 -11.14 6.30 -4.50
N TYR A 76 -9.88 6.31 -4.04
CA TYR A 76 -8.76 6.86 -4.77
C TYR A 76 -8.08 5.78 -5.59
N ILE A 77 -8.29 5.83 -6.90
CA ILE A 77 -7.57 5.02 -7.87
C ILE A 77 -6.31 5.79 -8.27
N ALA A 78 -5.13 5.21 -8.03
CA ALA A 78 -3.87 5.87 -8.37
C ALA A 78 -3.80 6.13 -9.88
N ARG A 79 -3.58 7.39 -10.25
CA ARG A 79 -3.45 7.84 -11.64
C ARG A 79 -2.02 7.59 -12.12
N PRO A 80 -1.77 7.53 -13.45
CA PRO A 80 -0.41 7.37 -13.97
C PRO A 80 0.59 8.37 -13.37
N ARG A 81 0.19 9.65 -13.26
CA ARG A 81 1.00 10.72 -12.64
C ARG A 81 1.40 10.42 -11.19
N ASP A 82 0.58 9.69 -10.44
CA ASP A 82 0.86 9.35 -9.05
C ASP A 82 1.90 8.25 -8.99
N LEU A 83 1.77 7.24 -9.86
CA LEU A 83 2.72 6.12 -9.98
C LEU A 83 4.09 6.63 -10.48
N CYS A 84 4.09 7.55 -11.44
CA CYS A 84 5.30 8.16 -12.01
C CYS A 84 6.05 9.09 -11.05
N ARG A 85 5.53 9.37 -9.84
CA ARG A 85 6.29 10.10 -8.81
C ARG A 85 7.54 9.33 -8.38
N TYR A 86 7.54 8.01 -8.55
CA TYR A 86 8.70 7.16 -8.33
C TYR A 86 9.03 6.35 -9.57
N HIS A 87 8.05 5.67 -10.15
CA HIS A 87 8.28 4.75 -11.26
C HIS A 87 8.61 5.48 -12.57
N ALA A 88 9.40 4.84 -13.43
CA ALA A 88 9.69 5.37 -14.75
C ALA A 88 8.41 5.46 -15.62
N ASP A 89 8.29 6.54 -16.40
CA ASP A 89 7.11 6.80 -17.22
C ASP A 89 6.83 5.69 -18.24
N ASP A 90 7.89 5.13 -18.83
CA ASP A 90 7.79 4.05 -19.81
C ASP A 90 7.37 2.71 -19.18
N TYR A 91 7.81 2.45 -17.94
CA TYR A 91 7.36 1.31 -17.15
C TYR A 91 5.87 1.41 -16.80
N VAL A 92 5.42 2.56 -16.27
CA VAL A 92 3.98 2.77 -15.95
C VAL A 92 3.12 2.69 -17.21
N SER A 93 3.61 3.27 -18.31
CA SER A 93 2.93 3.20 -19.61
C SER A 93 2.82 1.76 -20.12
N PHE A 94 3.85 0.95 -19.90
CA PHE A 94 3.82 -0.47 -20.24
C PHE A 94 2.87 -1.27 -19.37
N LEU A 95 2.88 -1.08 -18.04
CA LEU A 95 1.92 -1.75 -17.15
C LEU A 95 0.46 -1.44 -17.54
N ARG A 96 0.20 -0.22 -17.99
CA ARG A 96 -1.12 0.19 -18.50
C ARG A 96 -1.49 -0.47 -19.83
N PHE A 97 -0.50 -0.75 -20.68
CA PHE A 97 -0.70 -1.33 -22.00
C PHE A 97 -0.78 -2.85 -21.98
N VAL A 98 -0.02 -3.50 -21.10
CA VAL A 98 0.17 -4.95 -21.14
C VAL A 98 -1.05 -5.69 -20.57
N THR A 99 -1.57 -6.61 -21.38
CA THR A 99 -2.69 -7.50 -21.06
C THR A 99 -2.40 -8.90 -21.62
N PRO A 100 -3.10 -9.95 -21.16
CA PRO A 100 -2.90 -11.30 -21.71
C PRO A 100 -3.08 -11.39 -23.24
N GLU A 101 -3.99 -10.59 -23.82
CA GLU A 101 -4.26 -10.57 -25.27
C GLU A 101 -3.09 -10.08 -26.12
N VAL A 102 -2.25 -9.18 -25.58
CA VAL A 102 -1.13 -8.61 -26.32
C VAL A 102 0.19 -9.37 -26.12
N LEU A 103 0.23 -10.36 -25.21
CA LEU A 103 1.42 -11.19 -24.95
C LEU A 103 1.94 -11.96 -26.17
N PRO A 104 1.09 -12.50 -27.09
CA PRO A 104 1.57 -13.21 -28.27
C PRO A 104 2.31 -12.32 -29.27
N LEU A 105 2.22 -10.99 -29.16
CA LEU A 105 2.87 -10.07 -30.08
C LEU A 105 4.39 -10.08 -29.86
N ALA A 106 5.17 -10.47 -30.87
CA ALA A 106 6.64 -10.57 -30.79
C ALA A 106 7.33 -9.29 -30.28
N LYS A 107 6.75 -8.12 -30.54
CA LYS A 107 7.26 -6.81 -30.06
C LYS A 107 7.20 -6.65 -28.54
N VAL A 108 6.31 -7.38 -27.85
CA VAL A 108 6.09 -7.27 -26.39
C VAL A 108 7.15 -8.07 -25.62
N SER A 109 7.66 -9.17 -26.18
CA SER A 109 8.56 -10.09 -25.48
C SER A 109 9.87 -9.44 -24.99
N ARG A 110 10.43 -8.47 -25.74
CA ARG A 110 11.63 -7.73 -25.31
C ARG A 110 11.33 -6.83 -24.11
N THR A 111 10.17 -6.19 -24.11
CA THR A 111 9.73 -5.27 -23.05
C THR A 111 9.37 -6.02 -21.77
N LEU A 112 8.76 -7.21 -21.87
CA LEU A 112 8.52 -8.09 -20.71
C LEU A 112 9.83 -8.42 -19.98
N ARG A 113 10.88 -8.81 -20.71
CA ARG A 113 12.21 -9.06 -20.11
C ARG A 113 12.82 -7.80 -19.50
N ARG A 114 12.71 -6.67 -20.19
CA ARG A 114 13.25 -5.38 -19.70
C ARG A 114 12.64 -4.96 -18.37
N PHE A 115 11.33 -5.16 -18.21
CA PHE A 115 10.58 -4.76 -17.02
C PHE A 115 10.35 -5.90 -16.02
N ASN A 116 11.01 -7.05 -16.26
CA ASN A 116 10.98 -8.24 -15.43
C ASN A 116 9.58 -8.82 -15.17
N LEU A 117 8.69 -8.76 -16.17
CA LEU A 117 7.43 -9.51 -16.14
C LEU A 117 7.66 -10.92 -16.68
N ASN A 118 7.46 -11.91 -15.82
CA ASN A 118 7.84 -13.30 -16.02
C ASN A 118 6.92 -14.23 -15.20
N ALA A 119 7.35 -15.45 -14.87
CA ALA A 119 6.55 -16.39 -14.08
C ALA A 119 6.31 -15.94 -12.61
N ASP A 120 7.24 -15.18 -12.04
CA ASP A 120 7.15 -14.57 -10.70
C ASP A 120 6.29 -13.30 -10.73
N CYS A 121 6.36 -12.53 -11.81
CA CYS A 121 5.54 -11.34 -12.02
C CYS A 121 4.69 -11.49 -13.29
N PRO A 122 3.66 -12.37 -13.27
CA PRO A 122 2.86 -12.69 -14.46
C PRO A 122 1.96 -11.55 -14.90
N VAL A 123 1.71 -11.47 -16.21
CA VAL A 123 0.63 -10.63 -16.73
C VAL A 123 -0.69 -11.40 -16.58
N PHE A 124 -1.67 -10.76 -15.95
CA PHE A 124 -3.01 -11.30 -15.74
C PHE A 124 -4.07 -10.23 -16.01
N ASP A 125 -5.32 -10.66 -16.13
CA ASP A 125 -6.45 -9.77 -16.39
C ASP A 125 -6.61 -8.75 -15.27
N GLY A 126 -6.61 -7.46 -15.63
CA GLY A 126 -6.74 -6.39 -14.66
C GLY A 126 -5.45 -6.05 -13.90
N LEU A 127 -4.27 -6.50 -14.34
CA LEU A 127 -2.98 -6.21 -13.68
C LEU A 127 -2.80 -4.72 -13.35
N TYR A 128 -3.11 -3.83 -14.28
CA TYR A 128 -2.94 -2.40 -14.04
C TYR A 128 -3.92 -1.90 -12.98
N GLN A 129 -5.18 -2.31 -13.04
CA GLN A 129 -6.22 -1.94 -12.08
C GLN A 129 -5.88 -2.44 -10.67
N TYR A 130 -5.33 -3.66 -10.57
CA TYR A 130 -4.76 -4.18 -9.33
C TYR A 130 -3.70 -3.23 -8.76
N CYS A 131 -2.73 -2.82 -9.59
CA CYS A 131 -1.70 -1.85 -9.21
C CYS A 131 -2.28 -0.51 -8.75
N GLN A 132 -3.26 0.01 -9.48
CA GLN A 132 -3.88 1.29 -9.16
C GLN A 132 -4.65 1.26 -7.84
N SER A 133 -5.31 0.14 -7.53
CA SER A 133 -6.13 0.00 -6.34
C SER A 133 -5.28 -0.04 -5.06
N TYR A 134 -4.28 -0.93 -4.97
CA TYR A 134 -3.47 -1.02 -3.75
C TYR A 134 -2.59 0.22 -3.55
N ALA A 135 -2.03 0.79 -4.63
CA ALA A 135 -1.24 2.01 -4.55
C ALA A 135 -2.11 3.22 -4.18
N GLY A 136 -3.32 3.27 -4.71
CA GLY A 136 -4.30 4.30 -4.40
C GLY A 136 -4.73 4.29 -2.93
N ALA A 137 -4.94 3.10 -2.36
CA ALA A 137 -5.19 2.92 -0.93
C ALA A 137 -4.02 3.42 -0.06
N SER A 138 -2.78 3.09 -0.39
CA SER A 138 -1.60 3.57 0.36
C SER A 138 -1.40 5.09 0.25
N LEU A 139 -1.65 5.68 -0.92
CA LEU A 139 -1.63 7.14 -1.11
C LEU A 139 -2.72 7.83 -0.29
N ALA A 140 -3.95 7.30 -0.31
CA ALA A 140 -5.06 7.85 0.45
C ALA A 140 -4.85 7.71 1.96
N ALA A 141 -4.26 6.59 2.40
CA ALA A 141 -3.86 6.38 3.79
C ALA A 141 -2.83 7.43 4.24
N ALA A 142 -1.77 7.64 3.47
CA ALA A 142 -0.76 8.65 3.77
C ALA A 142 -1.33 10.08 3.78
N ALA A 143 -2.18 10.43 2.80
CA ALA A 143 -2.86 11.73 2.77
C ALA A 143 -3.79 11.93 3.98
N THR A 144 -4.45 10.86 4.44
CA THR A 144 -5.31 10.90 5.63
C THR A 144 -4.52 11.15 6.90
N LEU A 145 -3.33 10.55 7.03
CA LEU A 145 -2.41 10.81 8.14
C LEU A 145 -1.90 12.26 8.12
N ASN A 146 -1.47 12.74 6.95
CA ASN A 146 -1.05 14.14 6.75
C ASN A 146 -2.14 15.15 7.12
N GLY A 147 -3.41 14.81 6.90
CA GLY A 147 -4.55 15.65 7.27
C GLY A 147 -4.83 15.72 8.77
N GLY A 148 -4.15 14.93 9.61
CA GLY A 148 -4.30 14.95 11.07
C GLY A 148 -5.66 14.43 11.59
N GLY A 149 -6.52 13.94 10.70
CA GLY A 149 -7.84 13.42 11.03
C GLY A 149 -7.84 12.00 11.62
N HIS A 150 -6.74 11.27 11.44
CA HIS A 150 -6.55 9.91 11.94
C HIS A 150 -5.12 9.74 12.46
N ASP A 151 -4.96 8.82 13.40
CA ASP A 151 -3.66 8.54 14.03
C ASP A 151 -3.03 7.27 13.44
N ILE A 152 -3.87 6.35 12.92
CA ILE A 152 -3.45 5.08 12.30
C ILE A 152 -4.27 4.88 11.02
N ALA A 153 -3.59 4.54 9.93
CA ALA A 153 -4.19 4.16 8.66
C ALA A 153 -3.67 2.79 8.21
N ILE A 154 -4.59 1.87 7.88
CA ILE A 154 -4.28 0.47 7.57
C ILE A 154 -4.65 0.18 6.12
N ASN A 155 -3.72 -0.38 5.34
CA ASN A 155 -3.97 -0.93 4.02
C ASN A 155 -3.34 -2.33 3.89
N TRP A 156 -4.16 -3.38 4.05
CA TRP A 156 -3.68 -4.77 3.93
C TRP A 156 -3.45 -5.24 2.49
N SER A 157 -3.86 -4.45 1.50
CA SER A 157 -3.59 -4.76 0.09
C SER A 157 -2.23 -4.28 -0.39
N GLY A 158 -1.65 -3.30 0.31
CA GLY A 158 -0.35 -2.73 0.01
C GLY A 158 0.82 -3.50 0.64
N GLY A 159 1.94 -2.81 0.80
CA GLY A 159 3.17 -3.41 1.33
C GLY A 159 4.00 -4.14 0.27
N LEU A 160 3.83 -3.78 -1.01
CA LEU A 160 4.47 -4.45 -2.14
C LEU A 160 5.88 -3.89 -2.37
N HIS A 161 6.78 -4.27 -1.45
CA HIS A 161 8.08 -3.63 -1.27
C HIS A 161 9.16 -4.00 -2.29
N HIS A 162 8.99 -5.08 -3.06
CA HIS A 162 10.04 -5.58 -3.96
C HIS A 162 10.07 -4.84 -5.31
N ALA A 163 9.00 -4.11 -5.67
CA ALA A 163 8.93 -3.37 -6.92
C ALA A 163 9.98 -2.26 -6.96
N LYS A 164 10.69 -2.14 -8.08
CA LYS A 164 11.71 -1.11 -8.28
C LYS A 164 11.22 -0.03 -9.25
N LYS A 165 12.05 0.99 -9.47
CA LYS A 165 11.71 2.15 -10.29
C LYS A 165 11.19 1.80 -11.69
N GLY A 166 11.80 0.82 -12.35
CA GLY A 166 11.44 0.42 -13.71
C GLY A 166 11.27 -1.08 -13.91
N GLU A 167 11.09 -1.87 -12.85
CA GLU A 167 10.95 -3.32 -12.97
C GLU A 167 10.09 -3.91 -11.85
N ALA A 168 9.34 -4.95 -12.21
CA ALA A 168 8.63 -5.80 -11.27
C ALA A 168 9.62 -6.77 -10.59
N SER A 169 9.32 -7.22 -9.38
CA SER A 169 10.12 -8.23 -8.67
C SER A 169 9.33 -8.80 -7.50
N GLY A 170 9.47 -10.10 -7.20
CA GLY A 170 8.92 -10.71 -6.00
C GLY A 170 7.42 -10.48 -5.87
N PHE A 171 6.67 -10.77 -6.93
CA PHE A 171 5.21 -10.54 -7.06
C PHE A 171 4.76 -9.07 -7.07
N CYS A 172 5.67 -8.10 -6.96
CA CYS A 172 5.38 -6.67 -6.82
C CYS A 172 5.64 -5.91 -8.13
N TYR A 173 4.66 -5.10 -8.58
CA TYR A 173 4.76 -4.32 -9.81
C TYR A 173 4.95 -2.82 -9.55
N VAL A 174 4.14 -2.25 -8.66
CA VAL A 174 4.23 -0.87 -8.17
C VAL A 174 4.59 -0.88 -6.69
N ASN A 175 5.52 -0.01 -6.29
CA ASN A 175 5.94 0.12 -4.90
C ASN A 175 5.08 1.17 -4.18
N ASP A 176 3.97 0.72 -3.59
CA ASP A 176 3.02 1.61 -2.91
C ASP A 176 3.60 2.25 -1.64
N ILE A 177 4.55 1.58 -0.99
CA ILE A 177 5.24 2.08 0.21
C ILE A 177 6.02 3.34 -0.13
N VAL A 178 6.77 3.33 -1.22
CA VAL A 178 7.47 4.51 -1.73
C VAL A 178 6.51 5.66 -1.97
N LEU A 179 5.42 5.39 -2.69
CA LEU A 179 4.45 6.41 -3.04
C LEU A 179 3.79 7.02 -1.79
N ALA A 180 3.48 6.19 -0.78
CA ALA A 180 2.98 6.63 0.51
C ALA A 180 4.01 7.46 1.29
N ILE A 181 5.29 7.06 1.32
CA ILE A 181 6.37 7.84 1.95
C ILE A 181 6.50 9.21 1.26
N LEU A 182 6.52 9.25 -0.07
CA LEU A 182 6.57 10.51 -0.82
C LEU A 182 5.35 11.40 -0.51
N GLU A 183 4.19 10.81 -0.21
CA GLU A 183 3.03 11.57 0.26
C GLU A 183 3.24 12.12 1.67
N LEU A 184 3.71 11.31 2.62
CA LEU A 184 4.01 11.74 4.00
C LEU A 184 5.04 12.87 4.06
N LEU A 185 6.05 12.84 3.19
CA LEU A 185 7.10 13.86 3.11
C LEU A 185 6.61 15.24 2.67
N LYS A 186 5.35 15.39 2.24
CA LYS A 186 4.75 16.71 2.00
C LYS A 186 4.51 17.50 3.29
N VAL A 187 4.38 16.81 4.42
CA VAL A 187 4.07 17.41 5.74
C VAL A 187 5.13 17.11 6.79
N HIS A 188 5.78 15.94 6.71
CA HIS A 188 6.74 15.47 7.70
C HIS A 188 8.19 15.60 7.22
N GLU A 189 9.11 15.91 8.15
CA GLU A 189 10.54 15.95 7.84
C GLU A 189 11.09 14.55 7.51
N ALA A 190 11.95 14.47 6.50
CA ALA A 190 12.55 13.20 6.07
C ALA A 190 13.30 12.48 7.21
N ARG A 191 13.95 13.22 8.12
CA ARG A 191 14.66 12.63 9.25
C ARG A 191 13.72 11.95 10.25
N GLU A 192 12.53 12.49 10.46
CA GLU A 192 11.52 11.91 11.33
C GLU A 192 10.97 10.62 10.71
N VAL A 193 10.57 10.66 9.43
CA VAL A 193 10.05 9.50 8.71
C VAL A 193 11.07 8.35 8.68
N LYS A 194 12.34 8.65 8.36
CA LYS A 194 13.44 7.66 8.41
C LYS A 194 13.58 7.02 9.78
N ARG A 195 13.52 7.81 10.86
CA ARG A 195 13.67 7.31 12.23
C ARG A 195 12.55 6.33 12.58
N ARG A 196 11.31 6.63 12.20
CA ARG A 196 10.15 5.77 12.47
C ARG A 196 10.24 4.46 11.68
N ILE A 197 10.63 4.50 10.41
CA ILE A 197 10.81 3.30 9.57
C ILE A 197 11.97 2.44 10.08
N ALA A 198 13.13 3.02 10.38
CA ALA A 198 14.30 2.29 10.88
C ALA A 198 14.06 1.62 12.25
N GLY A 199 13.12 2.14 13.05
CA GLY A 199 12.68 1.52 14.30
C GLY A 199 11.97 0.17 14.08
N LEU A 200 11.23 0.01 12.97
CA LEU A 200 10.55 -1.23 12.61
C LEU A 200 11.51 -2.32 12.12
N GLY A 201 12.66 -1.93 11.57
CA GLY A 201 13.62 -2.84 10.92
C GLY A 201 14.60 -3.56 11.84
N ARG A 202 14.72 -3.20 13.12
CA ARG A 202 15.70 -3.82 14.03
C ARG A 202 15.30 -5.21 14.53
N GLU A 203 14.02 -5.57 14.46
CA GLU A 203 13.53 -6.84 15.01
C GLU A 203 13.50 -7.99 13.98
N GLU A 204 13.54 -7.72 12.67
CA GLU A 204 13.34 -8.75 11.62
C GLU A 204 14.47 -8.87 10.58
N GLY A 205 15.67 -8.33 10.82
CA GLY A 205 16.82 -8.51 9.91
C GLY A 205 16.67 -7.92 8.50
N GLY A 206 15.57 -7.19 8.22
CA GLY A 206 15.34 -6.48 6.95
C GLY A 206 16.06 -5.14 6.93
N CYS A 207 16.92 -4.93 5.93
CA CYS A 207 17.69 -3.70 5.78
C CYS A 207 16.85 -2.65 5.02
N TRP A 208 15.89 -2.03 5.69
CA TRP A 208 14.98 -1.01 5.14
C TRP A 208 15.70 0.33 4.92
N TRP A 209 16.52 0.46 3.87
CA TRP A 209 17.12 1.75 3.52
C TRP A 209 16.55 2.29 2.21
N ALA A 210 15.50 3.06 2.37
CA ALA A 210 15.14 4.14 1.47
C ALA A 210 16.25 5.22 1.50
N ASP A 211 17.05 5.36 0.44
CA ASP A 211 17.87 6.55 0.29
C ASP A 211 16.98 7.71 -0.21
N ILE A 212 16.22 8.28 0.74
CA ILE A 212 15.29 9.38 0.48
C ILE A 212 16.02 10.62 -0.10
N GLY A 213 17.36 10.70 0.00
CA GLY A 213 18.14 11.83 -0.52
C GLY A 213 18.49 11.74 -2.02
N SER A 214 18.57 10.54 -2.59
CA SER A 214 19.03 10.31 -3.98
C SER A 214 17.89 10.01 -4.96
N GLY A 215 16.64 9.89 -4.48
CA GLY A 215 15.49 9.53 -5.33
C GLY A 215 15.47 8.05 -5.74
N ASP A 216 16.38 7.23 -5.20
CA ASP A 216 16.38 5.78 -5.34
C ASP A 216 15.92 5.14 -4.02
N LEU A 217 14.69 4.63 -4.06
CA LEU A 217 14.09 3.87 -2.97
C LEU A 217 14.19 2.40 -3.35
N THR A 218 15.31 1.75 -3.00
CA THR A 218 15.48 0.31 -3.20
C THR A 218 15.39 -0.40 -1.86
N PHE A 219 14.39 -1.26 -1.71
CA PHE A 219 14.24 -2.17 -0.58
C PHE A 219 15.08 -3.41 -0.90
N LYS A 220 16.04 -3.75 -0.03
CA LYS A 220 16.80 -5.00 -0.13
C LYS A 220 16.16 -6.06 0.74
#